data_AF-A0A1L9B776-F1
#
_entry.id   AF-A0A1L9B776-F1
#
_cell.length_a   1.000
_cell.length_b   1.000
_cell.length_c   1.000
_cell.angle_alpha   90.00
_cell.angle_beta   90.00
_cell.angle_gamma   90.00
#
_symmetry.space_group_name_H-M   'P 1'
#
loop_
_entity.id
_entity.type
_entity.pdbx_description
1 polymer ?
#
loop_
_entity_poly.entity_id
_entity_poly.type
_entity_poly.pdbx_seq_one_letter_code
_entity_poly.pdbx_strand_id
1 'polypeptide(L)'
;MSYADDWREDRRLWKCFLLWWMGGAVFIAITLFALTYLLGLFLPPRKLEAVVNGFLFVLGGLWALGTIGWSLKLFVGFSCPRCGRSFYIKSFVHNPWTGRCMHCGLRKGTLES
;
A
#
# COMPACT_ATOMS: atom_id res chain seq x y z
N MET A 1 24.80 0.32 -9.01
CA MET A 1 23.66 1.24 -9.22
C MET A 1 24.04 2.60 -8.66
N SER A 2 23.62 3.69 -9.30
CA SER A 2 23.81 5.03 -8.74
C SER A 2 22.79 5.25 -7.62
N TYR A 3 23.17 5.97 -6.56
CA TYR A 3 22.23 6.37 -5.48
C TYR A 3 20.96 7.02 -6.06
N ALA A 4 21.10 7.76 -7.17
CA ALA A 4 19.98 8.40 -7.85
C ALA A 4 18.95 7.39 -8.39
N ASP A 5 19.40 6.23 -8.87
CA ASP A 5 18.53 5.15 -9.36
C ASP A 5 17.73 4.52 -8.22
N ASP A 6 18.40 4.20 -7.11
CA ASP A 6 17.77 3.59 -5.94
C ASP A 6 16.66 4.49 -5.38
N TRP A 7 16.90 5.80 -5.29
CA TRP A 7 15.89 6.77 -4.85
C TRP A 7 14.76 7.00 -5.86
N ARG A 8 14.99 6.78 -7.16
CA ARG A 8 13.92 6.80 -8.17
C ARG A 8 13.02 5.58 -8.02
N GLU A 9 13.60 4.41 -7.81
CA GLU A 9 12.86 3.17 -7.60
C GLU A 9 11.98 3.25 -6.35
N ASP A 10 12.53 3.68 -5.22
CA ASP A 10 11.78 3.86 -3.98
C ASP A 10 10.58 4.81 -4.15
N ARG A 11 10.78 5.95 -4.81
CA ARG A 11 9.68 6.90 -5.11
C ARG A 11 8.62 6.30 -6.03
N ARG A 12 9.03 5.49 -7.02
CA ARG A 12 8.11 4.79 -7.92
C ARG A 12 7.27 3.79 -7.13
N LEU A 13 7.89 2.99 -6.26
CA LEU A 13 7.18 2.02 -5.41
C LEU A 13 6.19 2.72 -4.48
N TRP A 14 6.58 3.83 -3.85
CA TRP A 14 5.69 4.66 -3.03
C TRP A 14 4.50 5.20 -3.82
N LYS A 15 4.72 5.73 -5.04
CA LYS A 15 3.63 6.20 -5.90
C LYS A 15 2.68 5.07 -6.27
N CYS A 16 3.21 3.91 -6.68
CA CYS A 16 2.37 2.75 -7.01
C CYS A 16 1.58 2.25 -5.79
N PHE A 17 2.21 2.20 -4.61
CA PHE A 17 1.55 1.82 -3.37
C PHE A 17 0.42 2.79 -3.01
N LEU A 18 0.67 4.10 -3.06
CA LEU A 18 -0.36 5.12 -2.77
C LEU A 18 -1.51 5.07 -3.78
N LEU A 19 -1.22 4.88 -5.07
CA LEU A 19 -2.23 4.71 -6.11
C LEU A 19 -3.06 3.44 -5.88
N TRP A 20 -2.44 2.32 -5.52
CA TRP A 20 -3.15 1.09 -5.18
C TRP A 20 -4.02 1.27 -3.93
N TRP A 21 -3.46 1.88 -2.88
CA TRP A 21 -4.13 2.02 -1.60
C TRP A 21 -5.33 2.98 -1.71
N MET A 22 -5.13 4.20 -2.22
CA MET A 22 -6.23 5.16 -2.38
C MET A 22 -7.17 4.76 -3.51
N GLY A 23 -6.63 4.34 -4.66
CA GLY A 23 -7.44 3.94 -5.81
C GLY A 23 -8.31 2.72 -5.50
N GLY A 24 -7.77 1.74 -4.78
CA GLY A 24 -8.51 0.58 -4.33
C GLY A 24 -9.64 0.93 -3.35
N ALA A 25 -9.37 1.81 -2.36
CA ALA A 25 -10.40 2.26 -1.42
C ALA A 25 -11.55 3.00 -2.12
N VAL A 26 -11.23 3.94 -3.02
CA VAL A 26 -12.22 4.67 -3.82
C VAL A 26 -13.00 3.73 -4.73
N PHE A 27 -12.33 2.79 -5.39
CA PHE A 27 -12.95 1.78 -6.25
C PHE A 27 -13.95 0.90 -5.49
N ILE A 28 -13.57 0.42 -4.29
CA ILE A 28 -14.46 -0.36 -3.44
C ILE A 28 -15.69 0.46 -3.04
N ALA A 29 -15.51 1.71 -2.61
CA ALA A 29 -16.61 2.58 -2.20
C ALA A 29 -17.61 2.82 -3.35
N ILE A 30 -17.13 3.16 -4.54
CA ILE A 30 -17.97 3.36 -5.74
C ILE A 30 -18.70 2.07 -6.10
N THR A 31 -18.01 0.94 -6.09
CA THR A 31 -18.61 -0.35 -6.46
C THR A 31 -19.69 -0.76 -5.47
N LEU A 32 -19.46 -0.60 -4.16
CA LEU A 32 -20.46 -0.90 -3.13
C LEU A 32 -21.67 0.02 -3.21
N PHE A 33 -21.44 1.32 -3.46
CA PHE A 33 -22.54 2.27 -3.66
C PHE A 33 -23.39 1.88 -4.88
N ALA A 34 -22.77 1.60 -6.02
CA ALA A 34 -23.46 1.17 -7.23
C ALA A 34 -24.21 -0.16 -7.03
N LEU A 35 -23.57 -1.14 -6.38
CA LEU A 35 -24.17 -2.44 -6.08
C LEU A 35 -25.40 -2.28 -5.18
N THR A 36 -25.30 -1.46 -4.14
CA THR A 36 -26.38 -1.20 -3.18
C THR A 36 -27.55 -0.50 -3.87
N TYR A 37 -27.26 0.52 -4.68
CA TYR A 37 -28.28 1.26 -5.43
C TYR A 37 -29.02 0.36 -6.44
N LEU A 38 -28.28 -0.40 -7.24
CA LEU A 38 -28.87 -1.26 -8.27
C LEU A 38 -29.65 -2.44 -7.68
N LEU A 39 -29.07 -3.16 -6.72
CA LEU A 39 -29.73 -4.32 -6.12
C LEU A 39 -30.86 -3.94 -5.17
N GLY A 40 -30.80 -2.76 -4.55
CA GLY A 40 -31.85 -2.24 -3.68
C GLY A 40 -33.18 -1.98 -4.41
N LEU A 41 -33.16 -1.86 -5.74
CA LEU A 41 -34.37 -1.77 -6.55
C LEU A 41 -35.13 -3.10 -6.66
N PHE A 42 -34.45 -4.23 -6.45
CA PHE A 42 -35.00 -5.57 -6.73
C PHE A 42 -35.01 -6.50 -5.52
N LEU A 43 -34.14 -6.30 -4.54
CA LEU A 43 -33.96 -7.19 -3.39
C LEU A 43 -34.54 -6.60 -2.11
N PRO A 44 -35.15 -7.45 -1.24
CA PRO A 44 -35.53 -7.02 0.09
C PRO A 44 -34.28 -6.72 0.95
N PRO A 45 -34.37 -5.83 1.95
CA PRO A 45 -33.21 -5.34 2.71
C PRO A 45 -32.31 -6.44 3.28
N ARG A 46 -32.89 -7.51 3.84
CA ARG A 46 -32.12 -8.63 4.43
C ARG A 46 -31.25 -9.37 3.41
N LYS A 47 -31.72 -9.52 2.17
CA LYS A 47 -30.95 -10.18 1.10
C LYS A 47 -29.88 -9.23 0.54
N LEU A 48 -30.22 -7.94 0.43
CA LEU A 48 -29.29 -6.90 0.01
C LEU A 48 -28.08 -6.83 0.95
N GLU A 49 -28.31 -6.76 2.27
CA GLU A 49 -27.25 -6.73 3.28
C GLU A 49 -26.33 -7.95 3.19
N ALA A 50 -26.89 -9.16 3.03
CA ALA A 50 -26.10 -10.38 2.89
C ALA A 50 -25.19 -10.33 1.65
N VAL A 51 -25.71 -9.86 0.51
CA VAL A 51 -24.93 -9.75 -0.74
C VAL A 51 -23.85 -8.67 -0.62
N VAL A 52 -24.19 -7.49 -0.11
CA VAL A 52 -23.24 -6.37 0.05
C VAL A 52 -22.12 -6.75 1.03
N ASN A 53 -22.45 -7.39 2.17
CA ASN A 53 -21.44 -7.84 3.13
C ASN A 53 -20.52 -8.93 2.57
N GLY A 54 -21.08 -9.89 1.83
CA GLY A 54 -20.28 -10.92 1.15
C GLY A 54 -19.32 -10.30 0.14
N PHE A 55 -19.80 -9.34 -0.64
CA PHE A 55 -18.99 -8.63 -1.64
C PHE A 55 -17.91 -7.76 -0.99
N LEU A 56 -18.24 -7.05 0.09
CA LEU A 56 -17.30 -6.28 0.90
C LEU A 56 -16.19 -7.17 1.47
N PHE A 57 -16.54 -8.35 1.98
CA PHE A 57 -15.55 -9.29 2.53
C PHE A 57 -14.55 -9.75 1.46
N VAL A 58 -15.04 -10.10 0.26
CA VAL A 58 -14.18 -10.55 -0.85
C VAL A 58 -13.31 -9.42 -1.38
N LEU A 59 -13.90 -8.27 -1.74
CA LEU A 59 -13.14 -7.13 -2.28
C LEU A 59 -12.20 -6.53 -1.24
N GLY A 60 -12.68 -6.36 -0.01
CA GLY A 60 -11.88 -5.86 1.11
C GLY A 60 -10.72 -6.80 1.41
N GLY A 61 -10.96 -8.12 1.40
CA GLY A 61 -9.92 -9.13 1.55
C GLY A 61 -8.86 -9.05 0.46
N LEU A 62 -9.25 -8.97 -0.81
CA LEU A 62 -8.32 -8.84 -1.94
C LEU A 62 -7.51 -7.54 -1.86
N TRP A 63 -8.14 -6.42 -1.51
CA TRP A 63 -7.45 -5.15 -1.33
C TRP A 63 -6.48 -5.16 -0.15
N ALA A 64 -6.87 -5.78 0.97
CA ALA A 64 -6.01 -5.95 2.14
C ALA A 64 -4.78 -6.81 1.81
N LEU A 65 -4.98 -7.95 1.14
CA LEU A 65 -3.88 -8.82 0.69
C LEU A 65 -2.93 -8.09 -0.27
N GLY A 66 -3.48 -7.35 -1.24
CA GLY A 66 -2.68 -6.52 -2.15
C GLY A 66 -1.90 -5.43 -1.40
N THR A 67 -2.51 -4.80 -0.41
CA THR A 67 -1.86 -3.79 0.44
C THR A 67 -0.71 -4.38 1.23
N ILE A 68 -0.88 -5.58 1.80
CA ILE A 68 0.17 -6.30 2.51
C ILE A 68 1.33 -6.64 1.55
N GLY A 69 1.01 -7.19 0.37
CA GLY A 69 2.01 -7.55 -0.63
C GLY A 69 2.84 -6.34 -1.10
N TRP A 70 2.18 -5.21 -1.39
CA TRP A 70 2.88 -3.97 -1.72
C TRP A 70 3.71 -3.42 -0.56
N SER A 71 3.19 -3.47 0.67
CA SER A 71 3.90 -3.01 1.87
C SER A 71 5.18 -3.81 2.06
N LEU A 72 5.13 -5.13 1.94
CA LEU A 72 6.31 -5.98 2.03
C LEU A 72 7.34 -5.63 0.94
N LYS A 73 6.89 -5.46 -0.31
CA LYS A 73 7.78 -5.06 -1.40
C LYS A 73 8.45 -3.72 -1.14
N LEU A 74 7.73 -2.76 -0.57
CA LEU A 74 8.24 -1.42 -0.30
C LEU A 74 9.20 -1.39 0.90
N PHE A 75 8.83 -2.04 2.01
CA PHE A 75 9.60 -1.97 3.26
C PHE A 75 10.76 -2.95 3.34
N VAL A 76 10.56 -4.16 2.82
CA VAL A 76 11.59 -5.22 2.83
C VAL A 76 12.46 -5.14 1.57
N GLY A 77 11.87 -4.76 0.43
CA GLY A 77 12.58 -4.74 -0.84
C GLY A 77 13.58 -3.59 -1.00
N PHE A 78 13.38 -2.46 -0.29
CA PHE A 78 14.30 -1.32 -0.41
C PHE A 78 15.44 -1.39 0.61
N SER A 79 16.64 -1.71 0.12
CA SER A 79 17.89 -1.69 0.88
C SER A 79 18.58 -0.33 0.79
N CYS A 80 19.11 0.14 1.90
CA CYS A 80 19.89 1.37 1.96
C CYS A 80 21.17 1.22 1.13
N PRO A 81 21.47 2.15 0.21
CA PRO A 81 22.65 2.02 -0.66
C PRO A 81 23.99 2.18 0.08
N ARG A 82 23.98 2.76 1.30
CA ARG A 82 25.18 2.92 2.12
C ARG A 82 25.51 1.69 2.97
N CYS A 83 24.53 1.15 3.68
CA CYS A 83 24.75 0.06 4.63
C CYS A 83 24.19 -1.30 4.19
N GLY A 84 23.49 -1.36 3.05
CA GLY A 84 22.90 -2.58 2.47
C GLY A 84 21.71 -3.16 3.25
N ARG A 85 21.32 -2.58 4.39
CA ARG A 85 20.21 -3.05 5.23
C ARG A 85 18.88 -2.39 4.83
N SER A 86 17.75 -2.98 5.22
CA SER A 86 16.42 -2.38 4.99
C SER A 86 16.38 -0.94 5.50
N PHE A 87 15.91 -0.02 4.66
CA PHE A 87 15.89 1.39 5.01
C PHE A 87 14.87 1.73 6.10
N TYR A 88 13.72 1.04 6.07
CA TYR A 88 12.51 1.34 6.83
C TYR A 88 12.29 0.45 8.06
N ILE A 89 13.14 -0.56 8.26
CA ILE A 89 12.96 -1.57 9.31
C ILE A 89 14.23 -1.64 10.16
N LYS A 90 14.08 -1.58 11.48
CA LYS A 90 15.15 -1.90 12.44
C LYS A 90 14.60 -2.82 13.52
N SER A 91 15.04 -4.08 13.51
CA SER A 91 14.56 -5.11 14.43
C SER A 91 13.03 -5.27 14.30
N PHE A 92 12.26 -4.97 15.34
CA PHE A 92 10.79 -5.03 15.33
C PHE A 92 10.12 -3.67 15.04
N VAL A 93 10.91 -2.60 14.93
CA VAL A 93 10.40 -1.25 14.67
C VAL A 93 10.39 -0.99 13.17
N HIS A 94 9.23 -0.62 12.66
CA HIS A 94 9.04 -0.20 11.28
C HIS A 94 8.64 1.28 11.26
N ASN A 95 9.29 2.08 10.42
CA ASN A 95 8.88 3.47 10.19
C ASN A 95 8.89 3.78 8.69
N PRO A 96 7.75 3.58 8.00
CA PRO A 96 7.56 3.88 6.58
C PRO A 96 7.91 5.33 6.19
N TRP A 97 7.64 6.26 7.11
CA TRP A 97 7.72 7.69 6.84
C TRP A 97 9.05 8.30 7.27
N THR A 98 10.03 7.47 7.64
CA THR A 98 11.34 7.97 7.99
C THR A 98 12.02 8.64 6.80
N GLY A 99 12.48 9.88 7.00
CA GLY A 99 13.35 10.56 6.05
C GLY A 99 14.81 10.12 6.13
N ARG A 100 15.15 9.19 7.04
CA ARG A 100 16.51 8.73 7.31
C ARG A 100 16.56 7.21 7.50
N CYS A 101 17.62 6.56 7.04
CA CYS A 101 17.83 5.13 7.25
C CYS A 101 17.83 4.82 8.76
N MET A 102 17.04 3.84 9.19
CA MET A 102 16.96 3.47 10.61
C MET A 102 18.25 2.86 11.17
N HIS A 103 19.19 2.46 10.31
CA HIS A 103 20.48 1.88 10.69
C HIS A 103 21.64 2.87 10.67
N CYS A 104 21.87 3.54 9.53
CA CYS A 104 23.04 4.42 9.33
C CYS A 104 22.70 5.91 9.32
N GLY A 105 21.41 6.29 9.38
CA GLY A 105 20.98 7.68 9.39
C GLY A 105 21.03 8.39 8.03
N LEU A 106 21.41 7.70 6.94
CA LEU A 106 21.45 8.27 5.58
C LEU A 106 20.11 8.92 5.23
N ARG A 107 20.13 10.19 4.83
CA ARG A 107 18.92 10.95 4.49
C ARG A 107 18.39 10.54 3.11
N LYS A 108 17.07 10.46 3.00
CA LYS A 108 16.39 10.17 1.74
C LYS A 108 16.74 11.22 0.68
N GLY A 109 17.22 10.76 -0.48
CA GLY A 109 17.55 11.62 -1.62
C GLY A 109 18.90 12.32 -1.57
N THR A 110 19.77 12.04 -0.59
CA THR A 110 21.16 12.51 -0.64
C THR A 110 21.98 11.65 -1.60
N LEU A 111 22.74 12.29 -2.47
CA LEU A 111 23.83 11.71 -3.24
C LEU A 111 25.07 11.90 -2.37
N GLU A 112 25.69 10.84 -1.84
CA GLU A 112 26.99 11.01 -1.17
C GLU A 112 28.00 11.45 -2.24
N SER A 113 28.57 12.64 -2.05
CA SER A 113 29.69 13.19 -2.81
C SER A 113 30.97 12.47 -2.47
#